data_AF-A0A350IGM3-F1
#
_entry.id   AF-A0A350IGM3-F1
#
_cell.length_a   1.000
_cell.length_b   1.000
_cell.length_c   1.000
_cell.angle_alpha   90.00
_cell.angle_beta   90.00
_cell.angle_gamma   90.00
#
_symmetry.space_group_name_H-M   'P 1'
#
loop_
_entity.id
_entity.type
_entity.pdbx_description
1 polymer ?
#
loop_
_entity_poly.entity_id
_entity_poly.type
_entity_poly.pdbx_seq_one_letter_code
_entity_poly.pdbx_strand_id
1 'polypeptide(L)'
;MEILENDSQKGFYRLVDPYGDSFPYSEEGTYDKSKTYYFEVHAEDPNGVYIPVQYIGREWGEGMMMIGSIAGLKISQGATLDSQKSAGNTGTLEKGIITFPKNTLAFGEANYNNGGLYAANKDGMFRICLPGAVPVDYALSATFGYSSEGALPIAFKMGADIASVKYAIYQGKLADADIKTNVTAIAGNKEPNAKVVGETGVESVTLAKTDVYTLVAVGFDSKGEAQASVASSFNYVAKEDSEEYAVVVNAGLELTNRFEGAGATKVNSISFYVYGSKLTDVKMGLYDKATVDKYGMDAVYGDVLASASLKDEVLEKINNGGYS
;
A
#
# COMPACT_ATOMS: atom_id res chain seq x y z
N MET A 1 -20.91 16.59 -7.47
CA MET A 1 -20.11 16.68 -8.71
C MET A 1 -20.93 16.12 -9.85
N GLU A 2 -21.03 16.85 -10.95
CA GLU A 2 -21.74 16.46 -12.17
C GLU A 2 -20.76 15.83 -13.18
N ILE A 3 -21.21 14.81 -13.91
CA ILE A 3 -20.44 14.13 -14.95
C ILE A 3 -21.27 14.14 -16.23
N LEU A 4 -20.70 14.69 -17.30
CA LEU A 4 -21.31 14.79 -18.62
C LEU A 4 -20.61 13.83 -19.58
N GLU A 5 -21.37 13.11 -20.40
CA GLU A 5 -20.83 12.37 -21.56
C GLU A 5 -21.10 13.16 -22.84
N ASN A 6 -20.14 13.21 -23.76
CA ASN A 6 -20.35 13.82 -25.06
C ASN A 6 -21.30 12.97 -25.92
N ASP A 7 -22.42 13.55 -26.36
CA ASP A 7 -23.43 12.87 -27.17
C ASP A 7 -22.91 12.39 -28.54
N SER A 8 -21.99 13.16 -29.13
CA SER A 8 -21.40 12.86 -30.44
C SER A 8 -20.16 11.98 -30.36
N GLN A 9 -19.57 11.82 -29.17
CA GLN A 9 -18.33 11.08 -28.94
C GLN A 9 -18.45 10.27 -27.64
N LYS A 10 -19.06 9.09 -27.75
CA LYS A 10 -19.27 8.18 -26.62
C LYS A 10 -17.95 7.77 -25.98
N GLY A 11 -17.93 7.76 -24.65
CA GLY A 11 -16.71 7.56 -23.86
C GLY A 11 -15.88 8.81 -23.61
N PHE A 12 -16.21 9.98 -24.17
CA PHE A 12 -15.60 11.24 -23.79
C PHE A 12 -16.40 11.91 -22.68
N TYR A 13 -15.81 12.00 -21.48
CA TYR A 13 -16.46 12.50 -20.29
C TYR A 13 -15.88 13.85 -19.83
N ARG A 14 -16.73 14.67 -19.22
CA ARG A 14 -16.33 15.89 -18.52
C ARG A 14 -16.91 15.92 -17.12
N LEU A 15 -16.07 16.02 -16.10
CA LEU A 15 -16.50 16.31 -14.74
C LEU A 15 -16.56 17.84 -14.61
N VAL A 16 -17.68 18.36 -14.12
CA VAL A 16 -17.91 19.81 -14.00
C VAL A 16 -17.41 20.30 -12.64
N ASP A 17 -16.47 21.24 -12.65
CA ASP A 17 -15.87 21.90 -11.48
C ASP A 17 -15.50 20.92 -10.34
N PRO A 18 -14.77 19.81 -10.61
CA PRO A 18 -14.51 18.78 -9.61
C PRO A 18 -13.68 19.28 -8.42
N TYR A 19 -12.91 20.35 -8.62
CA TYR A 19 -12.08 21.01 -7.61
C TYR A 19 -12.62 22.38 -7.17
N GLY A 20 -13.88 22.68 -7.50
CA GLY A 20 -14.60 23.89 -7.08
C GLY A 20 -15.08 23.82 -5.63
N ASP A 21 -16.11 24.61 -5.29
CA ASP A 21 -16.57 24.79 -3.90
C ASP A 21 -16.99 23.49 -3.19
N SER A 22 -17.46 22.48 -3.93
CA SER A 22 -17.84 21.18 -3.34
C SER A 22 -16.67 20.25 -3.03
N PHE A 23 -15.44 20.63 -3.39
CA PHE A 23 -14.26 19.84 -3.11
C PHE A 23 -13.95 19.89 -1.59
N PRO A 24 -13.76 18.75 -0.89
CA PRO A 24 -13.61 18.73 0.56
C PRO A 24 -12.44 19.56 1.12
N TYR A 25 -11.41 19.78 0.30
CA TYR A 25 -10.24 20.59 0.66
C TYR A 25 -10.28 21.97 -0.02
N SER A 26 -11.48 22.47 -0.30
CA SER A 26 -11.65 23.81 -0.86
C SER A 26 -11.42 24.88 0.20
N GLU A 27 -10.47 25.78 -0.07
CA GLU A 27 -10.20 26.97 0.73
C GLU A 27 -10.71 28.22 -0.02
N GLU A 28 -11.29 29.16 0.71
CA GLU A 28 -11.82 30.39 0.13
C GLU A 28 -10.72 31.17 -0.63
N GLY A 29 -11.02 31.60 -1.85
CA GLY A 29 -10.09 32.36 -2.70
C GLY A 29 -9.09 31.53 -3.51
N THR A 30 -9.04 30.20 -3.33
CA THR A 30 -8.07 29.33 -4.05
C THR A 30 -8.59 28.77 -5.38
N TYR A 31 -9.88 28.96 -5.68
CA TYR A 31 -10.53 28.46 -6.88
C TYR A 31 -11.05 29.63 -7.75
N ASP A 32 -10.74 29.60 -9.04
CA ASP A 32 -11.20 30.56 -10.04
C ASP A 32 -12.67 30.29 -10.40
N LYS A 33 -13.55 31.14 -9.88
CA LYS A 33 -15.00 31.08 -10.14
C LYS A 33 -15.44 31.86 -11.39
N SER A 34 -14.50 32.47 -12.14
CA SER A 34 -14.84 33.30 -13.30
C SER A 34 -15.38 32.52 -14.49
N LYS A 35 -15.14 31.21 -14.52
CA LYS A 35 -15.60 30.29 -15.56
C LYS A 35 -15.69 28.87 -15.01
N THR A 36 -16.38 28.01 -15.76
CA THR A 36 -16.40 26.56 -15.50
C THR A 36 -15.09 25.91 -15.97
N TYR A 37 -14.54 25.06 -15.12
CA TYR A 37 -13.40 24.20 -15.41
C TYR A 37 -13.87 22.76 -15.54
N TYR A 38 -13.58 22.16 -16.69
CA TYR A 38 -13.84 20.74 -16.91
C TYR A 38 -12.60 19.92 -16.57
N PHE A 39 -12.84 18.76 -15.99
CA PHE A 39 -11.88 17.67 -16.01
C PHE A 39 -12.32 16.70 -17.10
N GLU A 40 -11.61 16.76 -18.21
CA GLU A 40 -11.83 15.98 -19.41
C GLU A 40 -11.15 14.61 -19.32
N VAL A 41 -11.88 13.55 -19.68
CA VAL A 41 -11.41 12.17 -19.66
C VAL A 41 -11.79 11.49 -20.97
N HIS A 42 -10.79 11.03 -21.70
CA HIS A 42 -10.96 10.27 -22.95
C HIS A 42 -10.97 8.78 -22.65
N ALA A 43 -12.14 8.16 -22.69
CA ALA A 43 -12.37 6.73 -22.47
C ALA A 43 -13.16 6.08 -23.61
N GLU A 44 -13.07 6.65 -24.82
CA GLU A 44 -13.67 6.11 -26.05
C GLU A 44 -13.11 4.72 -26.38
N ASP A 45 -11.84 4.48 -26.03
CA ASP A 45 -11.26 3.15 -25.89
C ASP A 45 -11.23 2.77 -24.40
N PRO A 46 -12.08 1.82 -23.95
CA PRO A 46 -12.13 1.42 -22.55
C PRO A 46 -10.83 0.85 -21.99
N ASN A 47 -9.89 0.41 -22.84
CA ASN A 47 -8.55 -0.07 -22.41
C ASN A 47 -7.44 0.96 -22.67
N GLY A 48 -7.80 2.13 -23.18
CA GLY A 48 -6.90 3.21 -23.59
C GLY A 48 -7.30 4.54 -22.96
N VAL A 49 -7.76 4.53 -21.71
CA VAL A 49 -8.25 5.76 -21.09
C VAL A 49 -7.10 6.72 -20.82
N TYR A 50 -7.26 8.00 -21.16
CA TYR A 50 -6.26 9.02 -20.85
C TYR A 50 -6.89 10.35 -20.47
N ILE A 51 -6.11 11.17 -19.78
CA ILE A 51 -6.52 12.51 -19.32
C ILE A 51 -5.52 13.49 -19.93
N PRO A 52 -5.97 14.43 -20.79
CA PRO A 52 -5.09 15.43 -21.35
C PRO A 52 -4.58 16.34 -20.23
N VAL A 53 -3.40 16.93 -20.43
CA VAL A 53 -2.89 17.94 -19.50
C VAL A 53 -3.79 19.16 -19.58
N GLN A 54 -4.36 19.55 -18.45
CA GLN A 54 -5.38 20.60 -18.38
C GLN A 54 -5.34 21.32 -17.05
N TYR A 55 -5.78 22.58 -17.05
CA TYR A 55 -5.93 23.38 -15.84
C TYR A 55 -7.22 23.04 -15.10
N ILE A 56 -7.18 23.05 -13.77
CA ILE A 56 -8.32 22.65 -12.93
C ILE A 56 -8.99 23.81 -12.18
N GLY A 57 -8.57 25.05 -12.45
CA GLY A 57 -9.15 26.24 -11.83
C GLY A 57 -8.71 26.49 -10.40
N ARG A 58 -7.69 25.78 -9.90
CA ARG A 58 -7.18 25.93 -8.53
C ARG A 58 -5.73 26.42 -8.54
N GLU A 59 -5.38 27.28 -7.57
CA GLU A 59 -4.04 27.84 -7.41
C GLU A 59 -3.67 27.93 -5.92
N TRP A 60 -2.44 27.51 -5.57
CA TRP A 60 -1.89 27.57 -4.20
C TRP A 60 -0.59 28.38 -4.09
N GLY A 61 -0.37 29.30 -5.02
CA GLY A 61 0.73 30.27 -4.95
C GLY A 61 1.84 30.07 -5.99
N GLU A 62 1.90 28.91 -6.63
CA GLU A 62 2.86 28.62 -7.71
C GLU A 62 2.17 28.55 -9.09
N GLY A 63 1.11 29.35 -9.27
CA GLY A 63 0.32 29.40 -10.51
C GLY A 63 -0.76 28.32 -10.59
N MET A 64 -1.58 28.42 -11.64
CA MET A 64 -2.73 27.53 -11.86
C MET A 64 -2.30 26.06 -11.93
N MET A 65 -2.94 25.22 -11.14
CA MET A 65 -2.69 23.78 -11.10
C MET A 65 -3.11 23.09 -12.39
N MET A 66 -2.30 22.12 -12.76
CA MET A 66 -2.49 21.24 -13.91
C MET A 66 -2.58 19.80 -13.44
N ILE A 67 -3.45 19.05 -14.09
CA ILE A 67 -3.50 17.59 -13.97
C ILE A 67 -3.44 16.96 -15.34
N GLY A 68 -3.08 15.69 -15.39
CA GLY A 68 -3.16 14.88 -16.59
C GLY A 68 -2.89 13.41 -16.28
N SER A 69 -2.83 12.59 -17.32
CA SER A 69 -2.18 11.28 -17.25
C SER A 69 -0.84 11.31 -17.99
N ILE A 70 0.07 10.40 -17.65
CA ILE A 70 1.33 10.22 -18.37
C ILE A 70 1.05 9.92 -19.85
N ALA A 71 0.04 9.11 -20.13
CA ALA A 71 -0.43 8.88 -21.51
C ALA A 71 -0.85 10.18 -22.19
N GLY A 72 -1.67 11.01 -21.54
CA GLY A 72 -2.13 12.29 -22.11
C GLY A 72 -0.98 13.26 -22.41
N LEU A 73 -0.01 13.37 -21.49
CA LEU A 73 1.21 14.16 -21.71
C LEU A 73 2.04 13.64 -22.89
N LYS A 74 2.20 12.32 -23.01
CA LYS A 74 2.98 11.72 -24.10
C LYS A 74 2.26 11.85 -25.44
N ILE A 75 0.94 11.73 -25.46
CA ILE A 75 0.13 11.95 -26.66
C ILE A 75 0.24 13.41 -27.12
N SER A 76 0.19 14.38 -26.21
CA SER A 76 0.41 15.79 -26.58
C SER A 76 1.83 16.07 -27.09
N GLN A 77 2.79 15.19 -26.79
CA GLN A 77 4.17 15.21 -27.30
C GLN A 77 4.36 14.38 -28.59
N GLY A 78 3.27 13.86 -29.18
CA GLY A 78 3.29 13.13 -30.45
C GLY A 78 3.32 11.60 -30.35
N ALA A 79 3.23 11.02 -29.15
CA ALA A 79 3.07 9.58 -29.00
C ALA A 79 1.67 9.11 -29.43
N THR A 80 1.56 7.87 -29.92
CA THR A 80 0.26 7.28 -30.26
C THR A 80 -0.39 6.65 -29.02
N LEU A 81 -1.72 6.56 -29.00
CA LEU A 81 -2.44 5.88 -27.91
C LEU A 81 -1.97 4.42 -27.75
N ASP A 82 -1.82 3.69 -28.86
CA ASP A 82 -1.34 2.29 -28.83
C ASP A 82 0.04 2.14 -28.21
N SER A 83 0.94 3.10 -28.44
CA SER A 83 2.26 3.09 -27.79
C SER A 83 2.14 3.24 -26.26
N GLN A 84 1.19 4.05 -25.79
CA GLN A 84 0.99 4.31 -24.36
C GLN A 84 0.25 3.16 -23.67
N LYS A 85 -0.69 2.51 -24.36
CA LYS A 85 -1.31 1.26 -23.91
C LYS A 85 -0.25 0.17 -23.73
N SER A 86 0.62 -0.01 -24.72
CA SER A 86 1.71 -0.98 -24.68
C SER A 86 2.72 -0.69 -23.56
N ALA A 87 2.93 0.59 -23.25
CA ALA A 87 3.78 1.04 -22.15
C ALA A 87 3.11 0.95 -20.76
N GLY A 88 1.82 0.60 -20.68
CA GLY A 88 1.06 0.54 -19.43
C GLY A 88 0.72 1.90 -18.82
N ASN A 89 0.71 2.97 -19.61
CA ASN A 89 0.49 4.35 -19.15
C ASN A 89 -0.99 4.78 -19.17
N THR A 90 -1.87 3.99 -19.77
CA THR A 90 -3.30 4.29 -19.90
C THR A 90 -4.10 3.74 -18.72
N GLY A 91 -5.23 4.38 -18.45
CA GLY A 91 -6.26 3.86 -17.57
C GLY A 91 -7.21 2.90 -18.27
N THR A 92 -8.17 2.40 -17.51
CA THR A 92 -9.25 1.54 -17.99
C THR A 92 -10.61 2.08 -17.57
N LEU A 93 -11.65 1.81 -18.37
CA LEU A 93 -13.06 1.97 -18.03
C LEU A 93 -13.70 0.58 -17.99
N GLU A 94 -13.97 0.08 -16.79
CA GLU A 94 -14.62 -1.22 -16.59
C GLU A 94 -15.83 -1.05 -15.66
N LYS A 95 -16.99 -1.57 -16.07
CA LYS A 95 -18.25 -1.53 -15.29
C LYS A 95 -18.61 -0.11 -14.79
N GLY A 96 -18.33 0.91 -15.61
CA GLY A 96 -18.61 2.32 -15.27
C GLY A 96 -17.60 2.96 -14.33
N ILE A 97 -16.47 2.30 -14.02
CA ILE A 97 -15.42 2.83 -13.15
C ILE A 97 -14.16 3.06 -13.99
N ILE A 98 -13.68 4.30 -13.99
CA ILE A 98 -12.40 4.66 -14.59
C ILE A 98 -11.30 4.53 -13.55
N THR A 99 -10.23 3.81 -13.89
CA THR A 99 -9.07 3.58 -13.03
C THR A 99 -7.77 3.91 -13.75
N PHE A 100 -6.72 4.25 -13.01
CA PHE A 100 -5.38 4.46 -13.55
C PHE A 100 -4.35 3.64 -12.76
N PRO A 101 -3.34 3.05 -13.42
CA PRO A 101 -2.23 2.40 -12.73
C PRO A 101 -1.49 3.35 -11.77
N LYS A 102 -0.72 2.76 -10.86
CA LYS A 102 0.14 3.51 -9.94
C LYS A 102 1.14 4.36 -10.73
N ASN A 103 1.35 5.61 -10.31
CA ASN A 103 2.30 6.57 -10.91
C ASN A 103 2.00 6.98 -12.36
N THR A 104 0.81 6.72 -12.90
CA THR A 104 0.47 7.10 -14.30
C THR A 104 -0.43 8.33 -14.41
N LEU A 105 -0.78 8.96 -13.29
CA LEU A 105 -1.34 10.32 -13.29
C LEU A 105 -0.23 11.34 -13.12
N ALA A 106 -0.52 12.58 -13.47
CA ALA A 106 0.42 13.70 -13.44
C ALA A 106 -0.22 14.91 -12.77
N PHE A 107 0.56 15.64 -11.98
CA PHE A 107 0.18 16.88 -11.32
C PHE A 107 1.32 17.90 -11.43
N GLY A 108 1.01 19.19 -11.54
CA GLY A 108 1.98 20.27 -11.45
C GLY A 108 1.32 21.63 -11.29
N GLU A 109 2.13 22.65 -11.08
CA GLU A 109 1.71 24.05 -10.95
C GLU A 109 2.46 24.89 -12.00
N ALA A 110 1.76 25.83 -12.64
CA ALA A 110 2.27 26.50 -13.85
C ALA A 110 3.62 27.22 -13.66
N ASN A 111 3.85 27.80 -12.48
CA ASN A 111 5.06 28.57 -12.16
C ASN A 111 6.09 27.74 -11.37
N TYR A 112 5.72 26.57 -10.84
CA TYR A 112 6.64 25.68 -10.14
C TYR A 112 7.50 24.89 -11.14
N ASN A 113 8.82 24.94 -10.98
CA ASN A 113 9.79 24.20 -11.81
C ASN A 113 9.48 24.28 -13.33
N ASN A 114 9.16 25.49 -13.82
CA ASN A 114 8.78 25.75 -15.22
C ASN A 114 7.57 24.93 -15.72
N GLY A 115 6.57 24.70 -14.86
CA GLY A 115 5.38 23.93 -15.21
C GLY A 115 5.62 22.41 -15.26
N GLY A 116 6.65 21.94 -14.56
CA GLY A 116 6.99 20.53 -14.49
C GLY A 116 5.85 19.68 -13.93
N LEU A 117 5.53 18.58 -14.62
CA LEU A 117 4.55 17.60 -14.17
C LEU A 117 5.24 16.44 -13.44
N TYR A 118 4.72 16.07 -12.28
CA TYR A 118 5.21 14.99 -11.43
C TYR A 118 4.21 13.84 -11.40
N ALA A 119 4.74 12.62 -11.28
CA ALA A 119 3.90 11.43 -11.15
C ALA A 119 3.04 11.51 -9.87
N ALA A 120 1.74 11.30 -10.06
CA ALA A 120 0.70 11.25 -9.03
C ALA A 120 0.05 9.86 -9.00
N ASN A 121 -0.99 9.68 -8.17
CA ASN A 121 -1.63 8.36 -7.95
C ASN A 121 -0.65 7.30 -7.43
N LYS A 122 0.11 7.63 -6.39
CA LYS A 122 1.17 6.76 -5.85
C LYS A 122 0.65 5.44 -5.28
N ASP A 123 -0.63 5.35 -4.95
CA ASP A 123 -1.22 4.12 -4.40
C ASP A 123 -2.14 3.41 -5.41
N GLY A 124 -2.28 3.94 -6.63
CA GLY A 124 -3.16 3.34 -7.64
C GLY A 124 -4.65 3.41 -7.28
N MET A 125 -5.04 4.28 -6.35
CA MET A 125 -6.40 4.36 -5.78
C MET A 125 -7.31 5.36 -6.50
N PHE A 126 -6.82 6.10 -7.48
CA PHE A 126 -7.66 7.04 -8.24
C PHE A 126 -8.81 6.32 -8.95
N ARG A 127 -10.05 6.75 -8.72
CA ARG A 127 -11.26 6.22 -9.35
C ARG A 127 -12.18 7.36 -9.76
N ILE A 128 -12.78 7.27 -10.95
CA ILE A 128 -13.97 8.03 -11.31
C ILE A 128 -15.11 7.03 -11.49
N CYS A 129 -16.15 7.14 -10.67
CA CYS A 129 -17.36 6.32 -10.81
C CYS A 129 -18.37 7.09 -11.64
N LEU A 130 -18.71 6.59 -12.83
CA LEU A 130 -19.73 7.16 -13.69
C LEU A 130 -21.12 6.99 -13.04
N PRO A 131 -22.11 7.83 -13.38
CA PRO A 131 -23.47 7.68 -12.85
C PRO A 131 -24.02 6.26 -13.05
N GLY A 132 -24.51 5.65 -11.97
CA GLY A 132 -25.03 4.28 -11.97
C GLY A 132 -23.97 3.19 -11.81
N ALA A 133 -22.68 3.52 -11.80
CA ALA A 133 -21.63 2.58 -11.43
C ALA A 133 -21.68 2.30 -9.92
N VAL A 134 -21.55 1.03 -9.55
CA VAL A 134 -21.42 0.60 -8.15
C VAL A 134 -19.94 0.32 -7.90
N PRO A 135 -19.24 1.12 -7.08
CA PRO A 135 -17.86 0.84 -6.74
C PRO A 135 -17.77 -0.52 -6.05
N VAL A 136 -16.77 -1.30 -6.44
CA VAL A 136 -16.47 -2.60 -5.83
C VAL A 136 -15.19 -2.50 -5.01
N ASP A 137 -15.22 -3.05 -3.80
CA ASP A 137 -14.09 -3.20 -2.90
C ASP A 137 -13.67 -4.66 -2.84
N TYR A 138 -12.80 -5.03 -3.77
CA TYR A 138 -12.16 -6.35 -3.82
C TYR A 138 -10.79 -6.37 -3.14
N ALA A 139 -10.50 -5.43 -2.23
CA ALA A 139 -9.22 -5.44 -1.52
C ALA A 139 -9.03 -6.77 -0.76
N LEU A 140 -7.83 -7.33 -0.81
CA LEU A 140 -7.47 -8.54 -0.09
C LEU A 140 -6.04 -8.44 0.41
N SER A 141 -5.84 -8.68 1.70
CA SER A 141 -4.51 -8.79 2.30
C SER A 141 -4.47 -9.91 3.33
N ALA A 142 -3.30 -10.53 3.50
CA ALA A 142 -3.02 -11.48 4.55
C ALA A 142 -1.88 -10.95 5.44
N THR A 143 -2.02 -11.13 6.75
CA THR A 143 -1.02 -10.77 7.76
C THR A 143 -0.75 -11.97 8.65
N PHE A 144 0.44 -12.05 9.20
CA PHE A 144 0.92 -13.19 9.98
C PHE A 144 1.36 -12.70 11.35
N GLY A 145 0.97 -13.41 12.40
CA GLY A 145 1.55 -13.21 13.72
C GLY A 145 2.83 -14.02 13.90
N TYR A 146 3.11 -14.40 15.14
CA TYR A 146 4.26 -15.23 15.50
C TYR A 146 3.82 -16.67 15.74
N SER A 147 4.70 -17.62 15.40
CA SER A 147 4.48 -19.02 15.75
C SER A 147 4.61 -19.18 17.27
N SER A 148 3.63 -19.81 17.90
CA SER A 148 3.63 -20.15 19.33
C SER A 148 3.14 -21.58 19.47
N GLU A 149 3.93 -22.45 20.11
CA GLU A 149 3.60 -23.87 20.29
C GLU A 149 3.27 -24.61 18.97
N GLY A 150 3.92 -24.21 17.85
CA GLY A 150 3.66 -24.76 16.51
C GLY A 150 2.35 -24.30 15.86
N ALA A 151 1.72 -23.25 16.38
CA ALA A 151 0.56 -22.61 15.77
C ALA A 151 0.92 -21.20 15.31
N LEU A 152 0.60 -20.88 14.06
CA LEU A 152 0.79 -19.56 13.47
C LEU A 152 -0.58 -18.92 13.18
N PRO A 153 -0.91 -17.78 13.80
CA PRO A 153 -2.11 -17.03 13.45
C PRO A 153 -1.92 -16.29 12.13
N ILE A 154 -2.94 -16.36 11.27
CA ILE A 154 -3.04 -15.67 9.99
C ILE A 154 -4.33 -14.84 10.02
N ALA A 155 -4.25 -13.56 9.69
CA ALA A 155 -5.43 -12.70 9.57
C ALA A 155 -5.57 -12.16 8.14
N PHE A 156 -6.75 -12.39 7.57
CA PHE A 156 -7.18 -11.90 6.28
C PHE A 156 -8.06 -10.66 6.45
N LYS A 157 -7.74 -9.61 5.70
CA LYS A 157 -8.60 -8.43 5.56
C LYS A 157 -9.21 -8.44 4.18
N MET A 158 -10.53 -8.40 4.14
CA MET A 158 -11.35 -8.51 2.93
C MET A 158 -12.09 -7.19 2.72
N GLY A 159 -12.12 -6.74 1.48
CA GLY A 159 -12.97 -5.65 1.04
C GLY A 159 -14.44 -6.06 1.04
N ALA A 160 -15.33 -5.07 1.05
CA ALA A 160 -16.77 -5.28 1.22
C ALA A 160 -17.41 -6.21 0.18
N ASP A 161 -16.81 -6.33 -1.01
CA ASP A 161 -17.35 -7.14 -2.11
C ASP A 161 -16.67 -8.51 -2.27
N ILE A 162 -15.72 -8.86 -1.39
CA ILE A 162 -15.19 -10.23 -1.29
C ILE A 162 -16.15 -11.06 -0.44
N ALA A 163 -16.83 -12.03 -1.05
CA ALA A 163 -17.78 -12.92 -0.38
C ALA A 163 -17.10 -14.16 0.23
N SER A 164 -15.98 -14.61 -0.33
CA SER A 164 -15.21 -15.73 0.22
C SER A 164 -13.74 -15.66 -0.20
N VAL A 165 -12.87 -16.29 0.58
CA VAL A 165 -11.44 -16.40 0.26
C VAL A 165 -11.02 -17.87 0.33
N LYS A 166 -10.24 -18.31 -0.65
CA LYS A 166 -9.52 -19.59 -0.60
C LYS A 166 -8.03 -19.35 -0.55
N TYR A 167 -7.30 -20.15 0.22
CA TYR A 167 -5.86 -20.03 0.34
C TYR A 167 -5.17 -21.40 0.38
N ALA A 168 -3.92 -21.43 -0.06
CA ALA A 168 -3.01 -22.55 0.11
C ALA A 168 -1.64 -22.04 0.56
N ILE A 169 -0.88 -22.91 1.24
CA ILE A 169 0.45 -22.60 1.77
C ILE A 169 1.45 -23.54 1.11
N TYR A 170 2.50 -22.95 0.55
CA TYR A 170 3.58 -23.64 -0.14
C TYR A 170 4.87 -23.44 0.63
N GLN A 171 5.68 -24.49 0.71
CA GLN A 171 6.99 -24.41 1.34
C GLN A 171 7.95 -23.60 0.44
N GLY A 172 8.75 -22.74 1.05
CA GLY A 172 9.71 -21.86 0.38
C GLY A 172 9.11 -20.52 -0.08
N LYS A 173 10.00 -19.65 -0.56
CA LYS A 173 9.64 -18.41 -1.24
C LYS A 173 9.34 -18.69 -2.72
N LEU A 174 8.09 -18.50 -3.14
CA LEU A 174 7.69 -18.74 -4.54
C LEU A 174 8.16 -17.61 -5.47
N ALA A 175 8.42 -17.97 -6.73
CA ALA A 175 8.61 -17.00 -7.81
C ALA A 175 7.26 -16.53 -8.37
N ASP A 176 7.22 -15.38 -9.03
CA ASP A 176 5.99 -14.78 -9.57
C ASP A 176 5.24 -15.71 -10.55
N ALA A 177 5.96 -16.50 -11.34
CA ALA A 177 5.36 -17.47 -12.26
C ALA A 177 4.62 -18.60 -11.53
N ASP A 178 5.17 -19.08 -10.41
CA ASP A 178 4.56 -20.10 -9.57
C ASP A 178 3.36 -19.53 -8.82
N ILE A 179 3.47 -18.29 -8.31
CA ILE A 179 2.34 -17.58 -7.69
C ILE A 179 1.17 -17.48 -8.67
N LYS A 180 1.40 -17.06 -9.92
CA LYS A 180 0.34 -16.96 -10.95
C LYS A 180 -0.30 -18.32 -11.25
N THR A 181 0.52 -19.37 -11.31
CA THR A 181 0.06 -20.75 -11.51
C THR A 181 -0.84 -21.20 -10.35
N ASN A 182 -0.42 -20.95 -9.12
CA ASN A 182 -1.15 -21.32 -7.91
C ASN A 182 -2.44 -20.52 -7.74
N VAL A 183 -2.44 -19.22 -8.05
CA VAL A 183 -3.66 -18.40 -8.09
C VAL A 183 -4.68 -19.00 -9.06
N THR A 184 -4.24 -19.39 -10.26
CA THR A 184 -5.11 -20.02 -11.26
C THR A 184 -5.65 -21.37 -10.78
N ALA A 185 -4.81 -22.17 -10.11
CA ALA A 185 -5.20 -23.46 -9.56
C ALA A 185 -6.23 -23.32 -8.42
N ILE A 186 -6.03 -22.38 -7.49
CA ILE A 186 -6.96 -22.09 -6.40
C ILE A 186 -8.29 -21.56 -6.97
N ALA A 187 -8.24 -20.58 -7.87
CA ALA A 187 -9.43 -20.02 -8.53
C ALA A 187 -10.24 -21.10 -9.26
N GLY A 188 -9.56 -22.02 -9.94
CA GLY A 188 -10.17 -23.12 -10.69
C GLY A 188 -10.51 -24.37 -9.87
N ASN A 189 -10.38 -24.35 -8.54
CA ASN A 189 -10.57 -25.53 -7.66
C ASN A 189 -9.69 -26.75 -8.04
N LYS A 190 -8.47 -26.49 -8.54
CA LYS A 190 -7.49 -27.51 -8.91
C LYS A 190 -6.36 -27.68 -7.89
N GLU A 191 -6.27 -26.78 -6.90
CA GLU A 191 -5.34 -26.92 -5.78
C GLU A 191 -6.00 -27.79 -4.67
N PRO A 192 -5.57 -29.04 -4.48
CA PRO A 192 -6.20 -29.95 -3.53
C PRO A 192 -6.05 -29.53 -2.07
N ASN A 193 -5.03 -28.73 -1.74
CA ASN A 193 -4.78 -28.27 -0.37
C ASN A 193 -5.40 -26.90 -0.09
N ALA A 194 -6.19 -26.36 -1.02
CA ALA A 194 -6.85 -25.08 -0.83
C ALA A 194 -7.89 -25.18 0.30
N LYS A 195 -7.80 -24.25 1.25
CA LYS A 195 -8.73 -24.09 2.36
C LYS A 195 -9.58 -22.85 2.15
N VAL A 196 -10.80 -22.87 2.65
CA VAL A 196 -11.68 -21.69 2.70
C VAL A 196 -11.42 -20.96 4.02
N VAL A 197 -11.28 -19.64 3.97
CA VAL A 197 -11.15 -18.80 5.17
C VAL A 197 -12.50 -18.73 5.88
N GLY A 198 -12.49 -18.89 7.20
CA GLY A 198 -13.66 -18.78 8.06
C GLY A 198 -14.18 -17.34 8.17
N GLU A 199 -15.39 -17.18 8.69
CA GLU A 199 -16.13 -15.90 8.73
C GLU A 199 -15.39 -14.78 9.46
N THR A 200 -14.53 -15.11 10.43
CA THR A 200 -13.77 -14.14 11.20
C THR A 200 -12.58 -13.56 10.43
N GLY A 201 -12.18 -14.18 9.32
CA GLY A 201 -10.95 -13.86 8.61
C GLY A 201 -9.69 -14.26 9.37
N VAL A 202 -9.79 -14.97 10.50
CA VAL A 202 -8.63 -15.35 11.32
C VAL A 202 -8.49 -16.86 11.35
N GLU A 203 -7.34 -17.34 10.91
CA GLU A 203 -6.96 -18.74 10.85
C GLU A 203 -5.77 -19.02 11.76
N SER A 204 -5.64 -20.27 12.21
CA SER A 204 -4.44 -20.76 12.87
C SER A 204 -3.92 -21.96 12.10
N VAL A 205 -2.67 -21.92 11.67
CA VAL A 205 -2.07 -23.00 10.87
C VAL A 205 -0.93 -23.67 11.62
N THR A 206 -0.82 -24.98 11.42
CA THR A 206 0.32 -25.80 11.82
C THR A 206 0.90 -26.41 10.56
N LEU A 207 2.21 -26.30 10.40
CA LEU A 207 2.99 -26.80 9.28
C LEU A 207 4.00 -27.82 9.77
N ALA A 208 4.49 -28.66 8.85
CA ALA A 208 5.24 -29.86 9.20
C ALA A 208 6.66 -29.62 9.70
N LYS A 209 7.27 -28.46 9.45
CA LYS A 209 8.65 -28.15 9.85
C LYS A 209 8.89 -26.65 9.90
N THR A 210 9.90 -26.24 10.65
CA THR A 210 10.40 -24.86 10.61
C THR A 210 10.97 -24.54 9.23
N ASP A 211 10.43 -23.51 8.57
CA ASP A 211 10.89 -23.05 7.27
C ASP A 211 10.28 -21.67 6.93
N VAL A 212 10.73 -21.12 5.81
CA VAL A 212 10.03 -20.07 5.08
C VAL A 212 8.92 -20.71 4.26
N TYR A 213 7.75 -20.09 4.25
CA TYR A 213 6.59 -20.50 3.46
C TYR A 213 6.05 -19.31 2.67
N THR A 214 5.25 -19.60 1.65
CA THR A 214 4.46 -18.61 0.91
C THR A 214 2.99 -18.99 0.96
N LEU A 215 2.17 -18.09 1.48
CA LEU A 215 0.72 -18.17 1.36
C LEU A 215 0.29 -17.56 0.03
N VAL A 216 -0.60 -18.24 -0.68
CA VAL A 216 -1.31 -17.70 -1.85
C VAL A 216 -2.80 -17.77 -1.56
N ALA A 217 -3.50 -16.65 -1.68
CA ALA A 217 -4.94 -16.57 -1.49
C ALA A 217 -5.65 -15.89 -2.67
N VAL A 218 -6.89 -16.30 -2.89
CA VAL A 218 -7.79 -15.79 -3.93
C VAL A 218 -9.11 -15.42 -3.29
N GLY A 219 -9.56 -14.18 -3.51
CA GLY A 219 -10.85 -13.67 -3.09
C GLY A 219 -11.87 -13.77 -4.21
N PHE A 220 -13.08 -14.21 -3.87
CA PHE A 220 -14.20 -14.42 -4.78
C PHE A 220 -15.37 -13.52 -4.40
N ASP A 221 -16.09 -13.02 -5.40
CA ASP A 221 -17.32 -12.26 -5.19
C ASP A 221 -18.52 -13.15 -4.84
N SER A 222 -19.68 -12.53 -4.64
CA SER A 222 -20.95 -13.23 -4.34
C SER A 222 -21.45 -14.15 -5.46
N LYS A 223 -20.90 -14.06 -6.67
CA LYS A 223 -21.19 -14.95 -7.80
C LYS A 223 -20.22 -16.12 -7.89
N GLY A 224 -19.17 -16.13 -7.04
CA GLY A 224 -18.13 -17.14 -7.06
C GLY A 224 -17.03 -16.87 -8.09
N GLU A 225 -16.96 -15.66 -8.65
CA GLU A 225 -15.92 -15.26 -9.60
C GLU A 225 -14.69 -14.75 -8.84
N ALA A 226 -13.50 -15.15 -9.28
CA ALA A 226 -12.25 -14.68 -8.68
C ALA A 226 -12.01 -13.21 -9.03
N GLN A 227 -11.85 -12.36 -8.01
CA GLN A 227 -11.69 -10.90 -8.18
C GLN A 227 -10.36 -10.37 -7.66
N ALA A 228 -9.73 -11.05 -6.71
CA ALA A 228 -8.49 -10.60 -6.09
C ALA A 228 -7.57 -11.77 -5.75
N SER A 229 -6.28 -11.49 -5.65
CA SER A 229 -5.30 -12.43 -5.11
C SER A 229 -4.22 -11.73 -4.30
N VAL A 230 -3.67 -12.44 -3.33
CA VAL A 230 -2.52 -12.00 -2.54
C VAL A 230 -1.55 -13.15 -2.37
N ALA A 231 -0.25 -12.86 -2.43
CA ALA A 231 0.79 -13.79 -2.08
C ALA A 231 1.76 -13.13 -1.10
N SER A 232 2.14 -13.83 -0.04
CA SER A 232 3.06 -13.30 0.96
C SER A 232 3.84 -14.42 1.62
N SER A 233 5.15 -14.19 1.78
CA SER A 233 6.03 -15.13 2.47
C SER A 233 6.10 -14.83 3.95
N PHE A 234 6.23 -15.87 4.76
CA PHE A 234 6.32 -15.80 6.21
C PHE A 234 7.25 -16.88 6.74
N ASN A 235 7.79 -16.67 7.95
CA ASN A 235 8.56 -17.67 8.66
C ASN A 235 7.62 -18.44 9.60
N TYR A 236 7.76 -19.76 9.64
CA TYR A 236 7.04 -20.62 10.56
C TYR A 236 8.02 -21.40 11.42
N VAL A 237 7.73 -21.51 12.72
CA VAL A 237 8.51 -22.33 13.67
C VAL A 237 7.63 -23.48 14.14
N ALA A 238 8.08 -24.70 13.89
CA ALA A 238 7.40 -25.91 14.35
C ALA A 238 7.50 -26.06 15.87
N LYS A 239 6.60 -26.85 16.46
CA LYS A 239 6.51 -26.98 17.91
C LYS A 239 7.81 -27.56 18.50
N GLU A 240 8.34 -28.57 17.84
CA GLU A 240 9.59 -29.27 18.18
C GLU A 240 10.82 -28.36 18.13
N ASP A 241 10.80 -27.33 17.28
CA ASP A 241 11.91 -26.40 17.12
C ASP A 241 11.71 -25.10 17.92
N SER A 242 10.59 -24.98 18.65
CA SER A 242 10.22 -23.75 19.35
C SER A 242 11.28 -23.35 20.40
N GLU A 243 11.92 -24.29 21.07
CA GLU A 243 13.01 -24.00 22.02
C GLU A 243 14.31 -23.59 21.31
N GLU A 244 14.61 -24.18 20.15
CA GLU A 244 15.81 -23.87 19.36
C GLU A 244 15.75 -22.42 18.87
N TYR A 245 14.62 -22.04 18.27
CA TYR A 245 14.40 -20.73 17.66
C TYR A 245 13.74 -19.70 18.59
N ALA A 246 13.51 -20.03 19.87
CA ALA A 246 13.05 -19.06 20.85
C ALA A 246 14.08 -17.92 21.00
N VAL A 247 13.70 -16.73 20.55
CA VAL A 247 14.45 -15.50 20.82
C VAL A 247 13.84 -14.79 22.01
N VAL A 248 14.70 -14.24 22.87
CA VAL A 248 14.26 -13.36 23.96
C VAL A 248 14.72 -11.95 23.60
N VAL A 249 13.80 -11.00 23.63
CA VAL A 249 14.11 -9.57 23.53
C VAL A 249 13.35 -8.84 24.63
N ASN A 250 14.08 -8.09 25.43
CA ASN A 250 13.51 -7.12 26.36
C ASN A 250 14.15 -5.78 26.07
N ALA A 251 13.32 -4.75 25.94
CA ALA A 251 13.77 -3.38 25.76
C ALA A 251 12.94 -2.45 26.64
N GLY A 252 13.53 -1.34 27.08
CA GLY A 252 12.81 -0.38 27.88
C GLY A 252 13.52 0.96 28.01
N LEU A 253 12.78 1.91 28.56
CA LEU A 253 13.24 3.26 28.87
C LEU A 253 13.07 3.51 30.36
N GLU A 254 14.09 4.04 31.00
CA GLU A 254 14.03 4.47 32.39
C GLU A 254 14.68 5.84 32.60
N LEU A 255 14.19 6.59 33.59
CA LEU A 255 14.84 7.84 34.01
C LEU A 255 16.13 7.50 34.75
N THR A 256 17.23 8.17 34.38
CA THR A 256 18.55 7.84 34.94
C THR A 256 19.24 9.07 35.56
N ASN A 257 20.15 8.83 36.50
CA ASN A 257 21.12 9.81 36.98
C ASN A 257 22.55 9.26 36.89
N ARG A 258 22.77 8.25 36.02
CA ARG A 258 24.05 7.54 35.89
C ARG A 258 25.23 8.46 35.54
N PHE A 259 24.95 9.63 34.96
CA PHE A 259 25.95 10.64 34.60
C PHE A 259 25.75 11.97 35.35
N GLU A 260 25.34 11.91 36.61
CA GLU A 260 25.10 13.11 37.45
C GLU A 260 26.32 14.02 37.56
N GLY A 261 27.53 13.44 37.60
CA GLY A 261 28.79 14.20 37.54
C GLY A 261 29.01 15.00 36.25
N ALA A 262 28.25 14.70 35.18
CA ALA A 262 28.20 15.43 33.92
C ALA A 262 26.92 16.26 33.76
N GLY A 263 26.11 16.41 34.83
CA GLY A 263 24.87 17.19 34.83
C GLY A 263 23.60 16.43 34.40
N ALA A 264 23.68 15.10 34.23
CA ALA A 264 22.51 14.27 33.91
C ALA A 264 21.73 13.88 35.17
N THR A 265 20.43 14.17 35.17
CA THR A 265 19.49 13.90 36.27
C THR A 265 18.29 13.13 35.74
N LYS A 266 17.45 12.63 36.65
CA LYS A 266 16.17 11.99 36.29
C LYS A 266 15.16 12.93 35.64
N VAL A 267 15.46 14.22 35.53
CA VAL A 267 14.57 15.22 34.88
C VAL A 267 14.97 15.46 33.43
N ASN A 268 16.24 15.25 33.07
CA ASN A 268 16.79 15.58 31.75
C ASN A 268 17.52 14.42 31.06
N SER A 269 17.42 13.19 31.58
CA SER A 269 18.06 12.03 30.96
C SER A 269 17.27 10.74 31.10
N ILE A 270 17.35 9.93 30.05
CA ILE A 270 16.76 8.60 29.93
C ILE A 270 17.87 7.60 29.59
N SER A 271 17.79 6.40 30.15
CA SER A 271 18.56 5.24 29.68
C SER A 271 17.63 4.35 28.87
N PHE A 272 18.12 3.94 27.71
CA PHE A 272 17.48 2.93 26.87
C PHE A 272 18.27 1.64 27.03
N TYR A 273 17.60 0.58 27.49
CA TYR A 273 18.23 -0.71 27.66
C TYR A 273 17.62 -1.74 26.72
N VAL A 274 18.47 -2.65 26.22
CA VAL A 274 18.07 -3.83 25.45
C VAL A 274 18.89 -5.01 25.91
N TYR A 275 18.23 -6.12 26.21
CA TYR A 275 18.90 -7.39 26.45
C TYR A 275 18.07 -8.53 25.85
N GLY A 276 18.75 -9.59 25.47
CA GLY A 276 18.10 -10.70 24.80
C GLY A 276 18.97 -11.94 24.76
N SER A 277 18.52 -12.92 23.99
CA SER A 277 19.28 -14.14 23.72
C SER A 277 18.96 -14.66 22.33
N LYS A 278 19.99 -15.22 21.67
CA LYS A 278 19.91 -15.82 20.33
C LYS A 278 19.49 -14.84 19.22
N LEU A 279 19.72 -13.54 19.42
CA LEU A 279 19.47 -12.52 18.39
C LEU A 279 20.57 -12.54 17.35
N THR A 280 20.20 -12.59 16.07
CA THR A 280 21.13 -12.60 14.93
C THR A 280 21.16 -11.26 14.20
N ASP A 281 20.14 -10.43 14.38
CA ASP A 281 20.05 -9.07 13.86
C ASP A 281 19.20 -8.24 14.80
N VAL A 282 19.63 -7.00 15.09
CA VAL A 282 18.86 -6.04 15.89
C VAL A 282 18.94 -4.69 15.19
N LYS A 283 17.77 -4.10 14.96
CA LYS A 283 17.61 -2.71 14.50
C LYS A 283 16.85 -1.94 15.56
N MET A 284 17.25 -0.70 15.80
CA MET A 284 16.67 0.14 16.84
C MET A 284 16.60 1.59 16.41
N GLY A 285 15.56 2.28 16.86
CA GLY A 285 15.41 3.72 16.72
C GLY A 285 14.76 4.31 17.97
N LEU A 286 15.17 5.54 18.29
CA LEU A 286 14.62 6.31 19.40
C LEU A 286 14.04 7.61 18.81
N TYR A 287 12.73 7.80 18.98
CA TYR A 287 12.00 8.90 18.36
C TYR A 287 11.29 9.74 19.43
N ASP A 288 11.28 11.05 19.25
CA ASP A 288 10.47 11.92 20.10
C ASP A 288 8.97 11.76 19.80
N LYS A 289 8.13 12.16 20.76
CA LYS A 289 6.68 12.05 20.65
C LYS A 289 6.13 12.83 19.44
N ALA A 290 6.68 14.01 19.16
CA ALA A 290 6.19 14.85 18.07
C ALA A 290 6.39 14.19 16.70
N THR A 291 7.49 13.46 16.52
CA THR A 291 7.79 12.67 15.33
C THR A 291 6.80 11.51 15.19
N VAL A 292 6.56 10.75 16.27
CA VAL A 292 5.60 9.64 16.24
C VAL A 292 4.18 10.15 15.97
N ASP A 293 3.76 11.25 16.58
CA ASP A 293 2.43 11.83 16.38
C ASP A 293 2.25 12.36 14.93
N LYS A 294 3.30 12.94 14.34
CA LYS A 294 3.25 13.52 12.99
C LYS A 294 3.21 12.46 11.89
N TYR A 295 4.00 11.40 12.03
CA TYR A 295 4.20 10.41 10.97
C TYR A 295 3.44 9.10 11.21
N GLY A 296 3.02 8.83 12.44
CA GLY A 296 2.37 7.57 12.83
C GLY A 296 3.37 6.44 13.10
N MET A 297 2.92 5.44 13.86
CA MET A 297 3.77 4.32 14.30
C MET A 297 4.26 3.46 13.14
N ASP A 298 3.44 3.24 12.11
CA ASP A 298 3.81 2.42 10.95
C ASP A 298 4.98 3.01 10.16
N ALA A 299 4.99 4.34 9.98
CA ALA A 299 6.07 5.04 9.29
C ALA A 299 7.38 4.98 10.11
N VAL A 300 7.29 5.16 11.43
CA VAL A 300 8.42 5.04 12.34
C VAL A 300 8.97 3.61 12.36
N TYR A 301 8.09 2.60 12.39
CA TYR A 301 8.51 1.20 12.30
C TYR A 301 9.19 0.89 10.95
N GLY A 302 8.66 1.43 9.85
CA GLY A 302 9.28 1.33 8.53
C GLY A 302 10.69 1.93 8.48
N ASP A 303 10.89 3.08 9.13
CA ASP A 303 12.21 3.73 9.25
C ASP A 303 13.21 2.87 10.05
N VAL A 304 12.79 2.28 11.18
CA VAL A 304 13.63 1.33 11.94
C VAL A 304 14.00 0.12 11.10
N LEU A 305 13.07 -0.47 10.36
CA LEU A 305 13.35 -1.62 9.49
C LEU A 305 14.31 -1.27 8.35
N ALA A 306 14.23 -0.04 7.83
CA ALA A 306 15.14 0.47 6.80
C ALA A 306 16.53 0.84 7.34
N SER A 307 16.67 1.06 8.66
CA SER A 307 17.94 1.39 9.29
C SER A 307 18.97 0.24 9.20
N ALA A 308 20.24 0.59 9.43
CA ALA A 308 21.31 -0.40 9.50
C ALA A 308 21.19 -1.26 10.76
N SER A 309 21.47 -2.55 10.60
CA SER A 309 21.69 -3.48 11.71
C SER A 309 22.74 -2.94 12.68
N LEU A 310 22.54 -3.20 13.97
CA LEU A 310 23.56 -2.94 14.97
C LEU A 310 24.84 -3.72 14.65
N LYS A 311 25.99 -3.13 15.01
CA LYS A 311 27.28 -3.79 14.90
C LYS A 311 27.31 -5.06 15.75
N ASP A 312 28.03 -6.07 15.29
CA ASP A 312 28.19 -7.36 15.97
C ASP A 312 28.61 -7.21 17.44
N GLU A 313 29.52 -6.28 17.75
CA GLU A 313 29.97 -5.99 19.12
C GLU A 313 28.84 -5.54 20.07
N VAL A 314 27.82 -4.85 19.54
CA VAL A 314 26.65 -4.41 20.29
C VAL A 314 25.65 -5.55 20.42
N LEU A 315 25.43 -6.30 19.33
CA LEU A 315 24.60 -7.48 19.32
C LEU A 315 25.09 -8.55 20.33
N GLU A 316 26.40 -8.75 20.41
CA GLU A 316 27.01 -9.66 21.37
C GLU A 316 26.73 -9.22 22.81
N LYS A 317 26.84 -7.92 23.12
CA LYS A 317 26.48 -7.38 24.45
C LYS A 317 25.01 -7.59 24.78
N ILE A 318 24.12 -7.35 23.82
CA ILE A 318 22.67 -7.57 24.00
C ILE A 318 22.40 -9.05 24.33
N ASN A 319 23.04 -9.98 23.62
CA ASN A 319 22.91 -11.42 23.85
C ASN A 319 23.56 -11.92 25.16
N ASN A 320 24.55 -11.18 25.70
CA ASN A 320 25.41 -11.62 26.81
C ASN A 320 25.27 -10.75 28.09
N GLY A 321 24.09 -10.17 28.35
CA GLY A 321 23.82 -9.48 29.61
C GLY A 321 23.31 -8.04 29.49
N GLY A 322 23.14 -7.53 28.27
CA GLY A 322 22.43 -6.30 27.99
C GLY A 322 23.31 -5.13 27.56
N TYR A 323 22.69 -4.22 26.82
CA TYR A 323 23.21 -2.93 26.36
C TYR A 323 22.35 -1.82 26.97
N SER A 324 22.97 -0.77 27.53
CA SER A 324 22.28 0.37 28.19
C SER A 324 23.03 1.69 28.02
#